data_AF-A0A9X9AA35-F1
#
_entry.id   AF-A0A9X9AA35-F1
#
_cell.length_a   1.000
_cell.length_b   1.000
_cell.length_c   1.000
_cell.angle_alpha   90.00
_cell.angle_beta   90.00
_cell.angle_gamma   90.00
#
_symmetry.space_group_name_H-M   'P 1'
#
loop_
_entity.id
_entity.type
_entity.pdbx_description
1 polymer ?
#
loop_
_entity_poly.entity_id
_entity_poly.type
_entity_poly.pdbx_seq_one_letter_code
_entity_poly.pdbx_strand_id
1 'polypeptide(L)'
;TVVSNNNEQRVKDFADPLGIPFIHSARKPFVRAFKRAIQEMGLQPDEVVVIGDQLLTDVLGGNRVGLHTILVVPVAQTDGLVTRFNRKIERRIMKNMKKKGLINWEE
;
A
#
# COMPACT_ATOMS: atom_id res chain seq x y z
N THR A 1 2.83 -0.52 -11.84
CA THR A 1 1.71 -1.45 -11.59
C THR A 1 0.97 -1.07 -10.33
N VAL A 2 -0.36 -1.06 -10.35
CA VAL A 2 -1.21 -0.86 -9.16
C VAL A 2 -1.39 -2.19 -8.43
N VAL A 3 -1.19 -2.22 -7.11
CA VAL A 3 -1.45 -3.42 -6.28
C VAL A 3 -2.56 -3.10 -5.27
N SER A 4 -3.74 -3.69 -5.45
CA SER A 4 -4.96 -3.30 -4.72
C SER A 4 -5.67 -4.48 -4.06
N ASN A 5 -6.17 -4.28 -2.84
CA ASN A 5 -7.05 -5.24 -2.15
C ASN A 5 -8.52 -5.17 -2.64
N ASN A 6 -8.82 -4.27 -3.57
CA ASN A 6 -10.17 -4.10 -4.11
C ASN A 6 -10.53 -5.18 -5.13
N ASN A 7 -11.82 -5.25 -5.49
CA ASN A 7 -12.29 -6.13 -6.55
C ASN A 7 -11.79 -5.66 -7.93
N GLU A 8 -11.80 -6.57 -8.90
CA GLU A 8 -11.27 -6.33 -10.24
C GLU A 8 -11.96 -5.16 -10.94
N GLN A 9 -13.30 -5.12 -10.92
CA GLN A 9 -14.08 -4.08 -11.60
C GLN A 9 -13.64 -2.69 -11.15
N ARG A 10 -13.59 -2.45 -9.84
CA ARG A 10 -13.19 -1.15 -9.30
C ARG A 10 -11.76 -0.77 -9.65
N VAL A 11 -10.84 -1.74 -9.77
CA VAL A 11 -9.46 -1.44 -10.16
C VAL A 11 -9.37 -1.12 -11.65
N LYS A 12 -10.08 -1.89 -12.49
CA LYS A 12 -10.18 -1.64 -13.94
C LYS A 12 -10.71 -0.24 -14.23
N ASP A 13 -11.77 0.17 -13.54
CA ASP A 13 -12.44 1.46 -13.76
C ASP A 13 -11.47 2.66 -13.73
N PHE A 14 -10.40 2.62 -12.92
CA PHE A 14 -9.40 3.69 -12.86
C PHE A 14 -8.06 3.34 -13.53
N ALA A 15 -7.72 2.06 -13.69
CA ALA A 15 -6.43 1.64 -14.24
C ALA A 15 -6.44 1.55 -15.78
N ASP A 16 -7.52 1.02 -16.36
CA ASP A 16 -7.64 0.79 -17.80
C ASP A 16 -7.61 2.10 -18.61
N PRO A 17 -8.31 3.19 -18.21
CA PRO A 17 -8.24 4.46 -18.94
C PRO A 17 -6.85 5.08 -18.98
N LEU A 18 -5.98 4.72 -18.03
CA LEU A 18 -4.60 5.22 -17.92
C LEU A 18 -3.58 4.25 -18.53
N GLY A 19 -4.02 3.07 -19.00
CA GLY A 19 -3.14 2.02 -19.51
C GLY A 19 -2.19 1.46 -18.45
N ILE A 20 -2.56 1.53 -17.16
CA ILE A 20 -1.69 1.13 -16.06
C ILE A 20 -1.94 -0.35 -15.71
N PRO A 21 -0.92 -1.22 -15.74
CA PRO A 21 -1.06 -2.60 -15.29
C PRO A 21 -1.48 -2.67 -13.82
N PHE A 22 -2.27 -3.67 -13.45
CA PHE A 22 -2.73 -3.82 -12.07
C PHE A 22 -2.86 -5.27 -11.60
N ILE A 23 -2.80 -5.44 -10.29
CA ILE A 23 -3.13 -6.65 -9.54
C ILE A 23 -4.27 -6.31 -8.58
N HIS A 24 -5.44 -6.89 -8.81
CA HIS A 24 -6.60 -6.79 -7.91
C HIS A 24 -6.57 -7.92 -6.88
N SER A 25 -7.45 -7.84 -5.86
CA SER A 25 -7.55 -8.85 -4.80
C SER A 25 -6.19 -9.25 -4.19
N ALA A 26 -5.27 -8.29 -4.07
CA ALA A 26 -3.86 -8.53 -3.77
C ALA A 26 -3.61 -9.14 -2.38
N ARG A 27 -4.57 -9.02 -1.45
CA ARG A 27 -4.48 -9.45 -0.05
C ARG A 27 -3.20 -8.95 0.64
N LYS A 28 -2.81 -7.72 0.40
CA LYS A 28 -1.78 -7.02 1.20
C LYS A 28 -2.15 -7.14 2.69
N PRO A 29 -1.18 -7.42 3.59
CA PRO A 29 0.28 -7.32 3.42
C PRO A 29 1.00 -8.62 3.01
N PHE A 30 0.31 -9.61 2.40
CA PHE A 30 0.98 -10.83 1.94
C PHE A 30 1.91 -10.55 0.75
N VAL A 31 3.06 -11.23 0.73
CA VAL A 31 4.15 -10.98 -0.23
C VAL A 31 3.84 -11.35 -1.68
N ARG A 32 2.85 -12.22 -1.90
CA ARG A 32 2.58 -12.83 -3.22
C ARG A 32 2.29 -11.79 -4.29
N ALA A 33 1.46 -10.79 -3.99
CA ALA A 33 1.10 -9.75 -4.96
C ALA A 33 2.28 -8.82 -5.27
N PHE A 34 3.09 -8.48 -4.27
CA PHE A 34 4.30 -7.66 -4.48
C PHE A 34 5.32 -8.40 -5.35
N LYS A 35 5.62 -9.68 -5.06
CA LYS A 35 6.52 -10.49 -5.89
C LYS A 35 6.04 -10.62 -7.33
N ARG A 36 4.72 -10.84 -7.50
CA ARG A 36 4.11 -10.87 -8.83
C ARG A 36 4.28 -9.54 -9.56
N ALA A 37 4.07 -8.41 -8.89
CA ALA A 37 4.24 -7.09 -9.49
C ALA A 37 5.68 -6.86 -9.97
N ILE A 38 6.68 -7.19 -9.14
CA ILE A 38 8.11 -7.08 -9.50
C ILE A 38 8.41 -7.96 -10.73
N GLN A 39 7.93 -9.21 -10.71
CA GLN A 39 8.13 -10.15 -11.81
C GLN A 39 7.49 -9.66 -13.13
N GLU A 40 6.27 -9.13 -13.07
CA GLU A 40 5.57 -8.58 -14.24
C GLU A 40 6.23 -7.30 -14.78
N MET A 41 6.89 -6.52 -13.92
CA MET A 41 7.70 -5.36 -14.34
C MET A 41 9.04 -5.77 -14.97
N GLY A 42 9.54 -6.97 -14.66
CA GLY A 42 10.86 -7.41 -15.11
C GLY A 42 12.02 -6.65 -14.47
N LEU A 43 11.82 -6.09 -13.28
CA LEU A 43 12.79 -5.25 -12.56
C LEU A 43 13.38 -5.99 -11.35
N GLN A 44 14.52 -5.50 -10.87
CA GLN A 44 15.09 -5.91 -9.59
C GLN A 44 14.41 -5.19 -8.41
N PRO A 45 14.39 -5.79 -7.20
CA PRO A 45 13.76 -5.18 -6.04
C PRO A 45 14.29 -3.78 -5.66
N ASP A 46 15.57 -3.50 -5.89
CA ASP A 46 16.20 -2.20 -5.63
C ASP A 46 15.81 -1.11 -6.63
N GLU A 47 15.24 -1.49 -7.78
CA GLU A 47 14.68 -0.57 -8.78
C GLU A 47 13.20 -0.24 -8.51
N VAL A 48 12.60 -0.85 -7.48
CA VAL A 48 11.15 -0.77 -7.21
C VAL A 48 10.88 -0.13 -5.85
N VAL A 49 9.98 0.85 -5.85
CA VAL A 49 9.46 1.49 -4.63
C VAL A 49 7.96 1.22 -4.47
N VAL A 50 7.53 0.97 -3.23
CA VAL A 50 6.11 0.89 -2.87
C VAL A 50 5.67 2.26 -2.34
N ILE A 51 4.63 2.83 -2.94
CA ILE A 51 4.01 4.06 -2.47
C ILE A 51 2.58 3.73 -2.05
N GLY A 52 2.22 4.04 -0.81
CA GLY A 52 0.89 3.72 -0.28
C GLY A 52 0.59 4.49 1.00
N ASP A 53 -0.67 4.49 1.40
CA ASP A 53 -1.17 5.29 2.51
C ASP A 53 -1.50 4.46 3.76
N GLN A 54 -1.27 3.14 3.70
CA GLN A 54 -1.52 2.22 4.80
C GLN A 54 -0.24 1.57 5.28
N LEU A 55 0.08 1.80 6.55
CA LEU A 55 1.25 1.25 7.20
C LEU A 55 1.19 -0.30 7.29
N LEU A 56 0.03 -0.86 7.65
CA LEU A 56 -0.13 -2.30 7.90
C LEU A 56 -0.37 -3.12 6.64
N THR A 57 -0.58 -2.48 5.49
CA THR A 57 -0.78 -3.16 4.21
C THR A 57 0.36 -2.86 3.25
N ASP A 58 0.49 -1.62 2.80
CA ASP A 58 1.45 -1.22 1.77
C ASP A 58 2.89 -1.25 2.29
N VAL A 59 3.16 -0.49 3.36
CA VAL A 59 4.51 -0.35 3.93
C VAL A 59 4.99 -1.69 4.49
N LEU A 60 4.17 -2.35 5.30
CA LEU A 60 4.50 -3.67 5.84
C LEU A 60 4.69 -4.72 4.75
N GLY A 61 3.88 -4.69 3.69
CA GLY A 61 3.99 -5.60 2.55
C GLY A 61 5.27 -5.39 1.76
N GLY A 62 5.59 -4.14 1.42
CA GLY A 62 6.83 -3.77 0.73
C GLY A 62 8.09 -4.12 1.53
N ASN A 63 8.12 -3.79 2.81
CA ASN A 63 9.25 -4.12 3.68
C ASN A 63 9.50 -5.63 3.78
N ARG A 64 8.44 -6.47 3.75
CA ARG A 64 8.58 -7.94 3.78
C ARG A 64 9.21 -8.54 2.53
N VAL A 65 9.21 -7.81 1.42
CA VAL A 65 9.89 -8.22 0.18
C VAL A 65 11.17 -7.41 -0.08
N GLY A 66 11.62 -6.61 0.89
CA GLY A 66 12.86 -5.84 0.81
C GLY A 66 12.79 -4.59 -0.08
N LEU A 67 11.57 -4.11 -0.40
CA LEU A 67 11.40 -2.91 -1.21
C LEU A 67 11.51 -1.64 -0.36
N HIS A 68 11.99 -0.56 -0.98
CA HIS A 68 11.83 0.76 -0.39
C HIS A 68 10.35 1.14 -0.33
N THR A 69 9.92 1.81 0.74
CA THR A 69 8.51 2.16 0.94
C THR A 69 8.34 3.62 1.32
N ILE A 70 7.40 4.29 0.67
CA ILE A 70 7.01 5.67 0.94
C ILE A 70 5.57 5.66 1.46
N LEU A 71 5.39 6.05 2.72
CA LEU A 71 4.07 6.22 3.33
C LEU A 71 3.55 7.63 3.03
N VAL A 72 2.38 7.73 2.41
CA VAL A 72 1.72 9.01 2.08
C VAL A 72 0.47 9.24 2.92
N VAL A 73 -0.02 10.49 2.93
CA VAL A 73 -1.25 10.86 3.65
C VAL A 73 -2.48 10.29 2.90
N PRO A 74 -3.43 9.64 3.61
CA PRO A 74 -4.66 9.14 2.99
C PRO A 74 -5.51 10.25 2.38
N VAL A 75 -6.02 10.02 1.16
CA VAL A 75 -6.89 10.98 0.45
C VAL A 75 -8.38 10.62 0.58
N ALA A 76 -8.70 9.34 0.80
CA ALA A 76 -10.08 8.86 0.84
C ALA A 76 -10.80 9.18 2.16
N GLN A 77 -12.04 9.66 2.08
CA GLN A 77 -12.88 9.91 3.26
C GLN A 77 -13.58 8.66 3.81
N THR A 78 -13.76 7.63 2.98
CA THR A 78 -14.50 6.41 3.34
C THR A 78 -13.70 5.15 3.06
N ASP A 79 -13.74 4.23 4.03
CA ASP A 79 -13.00 2.98 4.04
C ASP A 79 -13.96 1.81 4.29
N GLY A 80 -13.68 0.65 3.67
CA GLY A 80 -14.37 -0.60 3.98
C GLY A 80 -14.19 -1.03 5.45
N LEU A 81 -15.07 -1.89 5.97
CA LEU A 81 -15.05 -2.32 7.39
C LEU A 81 -13.68 -2.81 7.87
N VAL A 82 -13.04 -3.71 7.11
CA VAL A 82 -11.71 -4.25 7.43
C VAL A 82 -10.66 -3.15 7.43
N THR A 83 -10.68 -2.28 6.42
CA THR A 83 -9.76 -1.14 6.32
C THR A 83 -9.93 -0.20 7.51
N ARG A 84 -11.17 0.11 7.93
CA ARG A 84 -11.44 0.93 9.13
C ARG A 84 -10.85 0.34 10.40
N PHE A 85 -10.88 -0.98 10.56
CA PHE A 85 -10.24 -1.63 11.70
C PHE A 85 -8.71 -1.48 11.66
N ASN A 86 -8.09 -1.74 10.50
CA ASN A 86 -6.65 -1.54 10.32
C ASN A 86 -6.24 -0.10 10.59
N ARG A 87 -6.99 0.89 10.10
CA ARG A 87 -6.78 2.32 10.37
C ARG A 87 -6.77 2.65 11.86
N LYS A 88 -7.63 2.01 12.65
CA LYS A 88 -7.65 2.23 14.11
C LYS A 88 -6.36 1.75 14.77
N ILE A 89 -5.80 0.64 14.31
CA ILE A 89 -4.51 0.14 14.80
C ILE A 89 -3.38 1.05 14.32
N GLU A 90 -3.37 1.42 13.03
CA GLU A 90 -2.38 2.34 12.44
C GLU A 90 -2.32 3.66 13.20
N ARG A 91 -3.46 4.28 13.51
CA ARG A 91 -3.50 5.54 14.29
C ARG A 91 -2.82 5.41 15.65
N ARG A 92 -2.90 4.25 16.31
CA ARG A 92 -2.20 4.02 17.58
C ARG A 92 -0.69 3.92 17.37
N ILE A 93 -0.26 3.23 16.30
CA ILE A 93 1.15 3.11 15.93
C ILE A 93 1.71 4.50 15.60
N MET A 94 1.03 5.26 14.74
CA MET A 94 1.43 6.62 14.34
C MET A 94 1.51 7.56 15.55
N LYS A 95 0.52 7.53 16.45
CA LYS A 95 0.54 8.31 17.71
C LYS A 95 1.77 7.97 18.56
N ASN A 96 2.14 6.69 18.65
CA ASN A 96 3.33 6.27 19.39
C ASN A 96 4.63 6.70 18.70
N MET A 97 4.70 6.63 17.37
CA MET A 97 5.86 7.09 16.60
C MET A 97 6.04 8.61 16.72
N LYS A 98 4.94 9.38 16.67
CA LYS A 98 4.93 10.82 16.89
C LYS A 98 5.42 11.19 18.29
N LYS A 99 4.93 10.49 19.33
CA LYS A 99 5.43 10.67 20.71
C LYS A 99 6.92 10.41 20.86
N LYS A 100 7.51 9.57 20.01
CA LYS A 100 8.94 9.24 19.98
C LYS A 100 9.75 10.17 19.07
N GLY A 101 9.13 11.15 18.41
CA GLY A 101 9.80 12.05 17.47
C GLY A 101 10.23 11.39 16.15
N LEU A 102 9.65 10.22 15.81
CA LEU A 102 10.00 9.47 14.60
C LEU A 102 9.24 9.95 13.35
N ILE A 103 8.18 10.75 13.54
CA ILE A 103 7.31 11.25 12.47
C ILE A 103 6.96 12.70 12.80
N ASN A 104 7.23 13.59 11.85
CA ASN A 104 6.98 15.04 11.97
C ASN A 104 6.04 15.58 10.89
N TRP A 105 5.58 14.75 9.96
CA TRP A 105 4.71 15.16 8.84
C TRP A 105 3.23 14.84 9.14
N GLU A 106 2.55 15.73 9.86
CA GLU A 106 1.08 15.72 9.95
C GLU A 106 0.63 17.16 10.19
N GLU A 107 0.49 17.93 9.11
CA GLU A 107 -0.41 19.09 9.03
C GLU A 107 -1.34 18.92 7.83
#